data_AF-A0A2Z6QZ44-F1
#
_entry.id   AF-A0A2Z6QZ44-F1
#
_cell.length_a   1.000
_cell.length_b   1.000
_cell.length_c   1.000
_cell.angle_alpha   90.00
_cell.angle_beta   90.00
_cell.angle_gamma   90.00
#
_symmetry.space_group_name_H-M   'P 1'
#
loop_
_entity.id
_entity.type
_entity.pdbx_description
1 polymer ?
#
loop_
_entity_poly.entity_id
_entity_poly.type
_entity_poly.pdbx_seq_one_letter_code
_entity_poly.pdbx_strand_id
1 'polypeptide(L)'
;MKITEENKVRLIDYISVERIKQSLIRRHERFTESKWTRYFIITSVIQAVFAIVFISRMLVRNSKAANQFKNKSQFITDECSNISWDRIQNIIGENIVFLIFNIFQFWFCQNAIYNQNTIQIINIAIINYLCALFAIVQIVEIDIWTKKANVCLPGFNYRPIIAAYEIPLIVILVICATLQVFFTWKLYQQFGWNIYKKIGADLRMQKIYRTMLIFVMLLKIDLFFMNYLAIESCIVTSPGRSNLNIKPGLYYFHICITIIIVFLQLLVWHSLRTESSFGMKVFIGAWIVCIADFIILLVESIKPSSEESWYFFTCFIVVGIVMGLITLLWSIFLLRNFGKGLKPHLSRQNHLENLPMQQPADPSTSQHIGPPARWAIDD
;
A
#
# COMPACT_ATOMS: atom_id res chain seq x y z
N MET A 1 18.68 35.89 -32.51
CA MET A 1 19.52 34.69 -32.30
C MET A 1 18.58 33.48 -32.20
N LYS A 2 18.33 32.77 -33.31
CA LYS A 2 17.48 31.57 -33.33
C LYS A 2 18.30 30.42 -32.74
N ILE A 3 17.96 30.01 -31.51
CA ILE A 3 18.48 28.77 -30.94
C ILE A 3 18.00 27.65 -31.86
N THR A 4 18.92 26.95 -32.51
CA THR A 4 18.63 25.77 -33.34
C THR A 4 17.92 24.72 -32.50
N GLU A 5 16.91 24.06 -33.07
CA GLU A 5 16.11 22.98 -32.43
C GLU A 5 17.00 21.99 -31.66
N GLU A 6 18.15 21.64 -32.23
CA GLU A 6 19.13 20.73 -31.64
C GLU A 6 19.74 21.25 -30.31
N ASN A 7 20.00 22.55 -30.21
CA ASN A 7 20.48 23.17 -28.97
C ASN A 7 19.38 23.24 -27.91
N LYS A 8 18.11 23.32 -28.32
CA LYS A 8 16.96 23.30 -27.41
C LYS A 8 16.74 21.91 -26.82
N VAL A 9 16.89 20.86 -27.63
CA VAL A 9 16.84 19.45 -27.18
C VAL A 9 17.97 19.14 -26.21
N ARG A 10 19.23 19.51 -26.54
CA ARG A 10 20.37 19.32 -25.63
C ARG A 10 20.21 20.08 -24.31
N LEU A 11 19.61 21.26 -24.32
CA LEU A 11 19.33 22.03 -23.11
C LEU A 11 18.25 21.36 -22.24
N ILE A 12 17.20 20.82 -22.84
CA ILE A 12 16.15 20.06 -22.13
C ILE A 12 16.73 18.79 -21.52
N ASP A 13 17.56 18.06 -22.25
CA ASP A 13 18.25 16.86 -21.75
C ASP A 13 19.25 17.20 -20.64
N TYR A 14 20.00 18.28 -20.78
CA TYR A 14 20.91 18.73 -19.72
C TYR A 14 20.14 19.12 -18.43
N ILE A 15 19.04 19.86 -18.56
CA ILE A 15 18.17 20.23 -17.43
C ILE A 15 17.52 18.99 -16.81
N SER A 16 17.15 17.99 -17.60
CA SER A 16 16.54 16.75 -17.11
C SER A 16 17.56 15.90 -16.35
N VAL A 17 18.77 15.73 -16.88
CA VAL A 17 19.87 14.98 -16.25
C VAL A 17 20.31 15.65 -14.95
N GLU A 18 20.47 16.97 -14.92
CA GLU A 18 20.88 17.67 -13.70
C GLU A 18 19.78 17.64 -12.63
N ARG A 19 18.50 17.69 -13.04
CA ARG A 19 17.36 17.50 -12.14
C ARG A 19 17.32 16.08 -11.57
N ILE A 20 17.60 15.06 -12.38
CA ILE A 20 17.69 13.67 -11.92
C ILE A 20 18.86 13.51 -10.95
N LYS A 21 20.04 14.03 -11.29
CA LYS A 21 21.24 13.98 -10.44
C LYS A 21 21.00 14.66 -9.09
N GLN A 22 20.41 15.86 -9.09
CA GLN A 22 20.04 16.54 -7.84
C GLN A 22 18.98 15.76 -7.04
N SER A 23 18.00 15.13 -7.69
CA SER A 23 17.02 14.29 -7.00
C SER A 23 17.68 13.06 -6.34
N LEU A 24 18.67 12.46 -6.99
CA LEU A 24 19.42 11.32 -6.48
C LEU A 24 20.32 11.72 -5.31
N ILE A 25 21.00 12.87 -5.39
CA ILE A 25 21.81 13.42 -4.29
C ILE A 25 20.93 13.69 -3.07
N ARG A 26 19.80 14.41 -3.23
CA ARG A 26 18.85 14.66 -2.13
C ARG A 26 18.32 13.37 -1.51
N ARG A 27 18.05 12.36 -2.35
CA ARG A 27 17.58 11.05 -1.89
C ARG A 27 18.67 10.32 -1.10
N HIS A 28 19.91 10.38 -1.55
CA HIS A 28 21.06 9.81 -0.85
C HIS A 28 21.32 10.50 0.50
N GLU A 29 21.29 11.84 0.54
CA GLU A 29 21.44 12.62 1.78
C GLU A 29 20.36 12.26 2.80
N ARG A 30 19.08 12.16 2.38
CA ARG A 30 17.98 11.74 3.26
C ARG A 30 18.15 10.31 3.79
N PHE A 31 18.64 9.40 2.96
CA PHE A 31 18.91 8.02 3.39
C PHE A 31 20.12 7.90 4.33
N THR A 32 21.06 8.83 4.23
CA THR A 32 22.29 8.83 5.03
C THR A 32 22.23 9.73 6.26
N GLU A 33 21.16 10.51 6.44
CA GLU A 33 20.94 11.48 7.52
C GLU A 33 21.10 10.87 8.93
N SER A 34 20.64 9.63 9.13
CA SER A 34 20.68 8.96 10.43
C SER A 34 21.07 7.49 10.30
N LYS A 35 21.82 6.99 11.30
CA LYS A 35 22.15 5.56 11.41
C LYS A 35 20.88 4.71 11.46
N TRP A 36 19.82 5.21 12.11
CA TRP A 36 18.53 4.52 12.22
C TRP A 36 17.80 4.44 10.88
N THR A 37 17.87 5.50 10.07
CA THR A 37 17.32 5.51 8.71
C THR A 37 17.99 4.45 7.85
N ARG A 38 19.32 4.34 7.92
CA ARG A 38 20.09 3.32 7.20
C ARG A 38 19.68 1.91 7.62
N TYR A 39 19.61 1.63 8.92
CA TYR A 39 19.20 0.31 9.42
C TYR A 39 17.77 -0.06 9.02
N PHE A 40 16.85 0.90 9.03
CA PHE A 40 15.48 0.68 8.59
C PHE A 40 15.41 0.33 7.09
N ILE A 41 16.15 1.05 6.24
CA ILE A 41 16.24 0.76 4.79
C ILE A 41 16.84 -0.62 4.55
N ILE A 42 17.98 -0.92 5.17
CA ILE A 42 18.68 -2.20 5.01
C ILE A 42 17.75 -3.35 5.41
N THR A 43 17.05 -3.22 6.53
CA THR A 43 16.07 -4.22 6.99
C THR A 43 14.94 -4.39 5.98
N SER A 44 14.43 -3.29 5.42
CA SER A 44 13.38 -3.35 4.38
C SER A 44 13.86 -3.98 3.07
N VAL A 45 15.10 -3.75 2.65
CA VAL A 45 15.70 -4.39 1.48
C VAL A 45 15.84 -5.90 1.71
N ILE A 46 16.41 -6.29 2.87
CA ILE A 46 16.56 -7.70 3.25
C ILE A 46 15.19 -8.40 3.24
N GLN A 47 14.20 -7.80 3.92
CA GLN A 47 12.85 -8.33 3.96
C GLN A 47 12.25 -8.50 2.56
N ALA A 48 12.35 -7.48 1.70
CA ALA A 48 11.79 -7.52 0.35
C ALA A 48 12.44 -8.63 -0.50
N VAL A 49 13.77 -8.78 -0.43
CA VAL A 49 14.49 -9.83 -1.17
C VAL A 49 14.04 -11.21 -0.72
N PHE A 50 14.02 -11.49 0.59
CA PHE A 50 13.58 -12.79 1.10
C PHE A 50 12.11 -13.06 0.79
N ALA A 51 11.23 -12.06 0.96
CA ALA A 51 9.82 -12.19 0.63
C ALA A 51 9.60 -12.54 -0.85
N ILE A 52 10.25 -11.82 -1.77
CA ILE A 52 10.16 -12.09 -3.21
C ILE A 52 10.64 -13.51 -3.53
N VAL A 53 11.76 -13.96 -2.96
CA VAL A 53 12.30 -15.30 -3.20
C VAL A 53 11.34 -16.38 -2.70
N PHE A 54 10.89 -16.31 -1.45
CA PHE A 54 10.01 -17.34 -0.89
C PHE A 54 8.64 -17.38 -1.56
N ILE A 55 8.01 -16.21 -1.78
CA ILE A 55 6.69 -16.14 -2.44
C ILE A 55 6.79 -16.65 -3.89
N SER A 56 7.88 -16.33 -4.61
CA SER A 56 8.10 -16.87 -5.97
C SER A 56 8.23 -18.39 -5.99
N ARG A 57 8.91 -18.98 -4.99
CA ARG A 57 9.02 -20.44 -4.84
C ARG A 57 7.67 -21.09 -4.50
N MET A 58 6.89 -20.45 -3.63
CA MET A 58 5.52 -20.88 -3.30
C MET A 58 4.62 -20.86 -4.54
N LEU A 59 4.68 -19.79 -5.34
CA LEU A 59 3.94 -19.65 -6.58
C LEU A 59 4.27 -20.79 -7.55
N VAL A 60 5.56 -21.06 -7.80
CA VAL A 60 5.99 -22.16 -8.67
C VAL A 60 5.50 -23.52 -8.15
N ARG A 61 5.57 -23.76 -6.84
CA ARG A 61 5.07 -25.00 -6.22
C ARG A 61 3.57 -25.16 -6.46
N ASN A 62 2.78 -24.12 -6.19
CA ASN A 62 1.33 -24.17 -6.30
C ASN A 62 0.87 -24.28 -7.76
N SER A 63 1.55 -23.62 -8.69
CA SER A 63 1.28 -23.79 -10.13
C SER A 63 1.60 -25.22 -10.62
N LYS A 64 2.68 -25.83 -10.13
CA LYS A 64 2.97 -27.25 -10.43
C LYS A 64 1.90 -28.18 -9.86
N ALA A 65 1.45 -27.93 -8.63
CA ALA A 65 0.40 -28.70 -7.99
C ALA A 65 -0.93 -28.61 -8.76
N ALA A 66 -1.30 -27.41 -9.22
CA ALA A 66 -2.46 -27.21 -10.08
C ALA A 66 -2.35 -27.99 -11.40
N ASN A 67 -1.20 -27.92 -12.09
CA ASN A 67 -1.01 -28.66 -13.33
C ASN A 67 -1.10 -30.18 -13.13
N GLN A 68 -0.52 -30.70 -12.05
CA GLN A 68 -0.64 -32.13 -11.70
C GLN A 68 -2.09 -32.53 -11.42
N PHE A 69 -2.83 -31.69 -10.70
CA PHE A 69 -4.24 -31.90 -10.41
C PHE A 69 -5.06 -31.96 -11.71
N LYS A 70 -4.90 -30.95 -12.58
CA LYS A 70 -5.60 -30.87 -13.88
C LYS A 70 -5.35 -32.08 -14.78
N ASN A 71 -4.10 -32.54 -14.86
CA ASN A 71 -3.74 -33.67 -15.71
C ASN A 71 -4.38 -34.97 -15.23
N LYS A 72 -4.50 -35.16 -13.91
CA LYS A 72 -5.16 -36.33 -13.32
C LYS A 72 -6.69 -36.23 -13.34
N SER A 73 -7.22 -35.01 -13.23
CA SER A 73 -8.66 -34.75 -13.27
C SER A 73 -9.25 -34.70 -14.68
N GLN A 74 -8.44 -34.85 -15.73
CA GLN A 74 -8.90 -34.80 -17.12
C GLN A 74 -10.03 -35.81 -17.43
N PHE A 75 -10.05 -36.95 -16.71
CA PHE A 75 -11.03 -38.01 -16.89
C PHE A 75 -12.14 -38.04 -15.82
N ILE A 76 -12.09 -37.13 -14.82
CA ILE A 76 -13.04 -37.05 -13.70
C ILE A 76 -13.54 -35.60 -13.60
N THR A 77 -14.70 -35.34 -14.20
CA THR A 77 -15.38 -34.03 -14.16
C THR A 77 -16.54 -34.05 -13.19
N ASP A 78 -16.20 -34.11 -11.90
CA ASP A 78 -17.17 -34.01 -10.80
C ASP A 78 -17.15 -32.61 -10.18
N GLU A 79 -18.23 -32.23 -9.52
CA GLU A 79 -18.34 -30.94 -8.80
C GLU A 79 -17.20 -30.74 -7.80
N CYS A 80 -16.78 -31.80 -7.10
CA CYS A 80 -15.62 -31.82 -6.18
C CYS A 80 -14.31 -31.40 -6.87
N SER A 81 -14.10 -31.89 -8.10
CA SER A 81 -12.93 -31.60 -8.92
C SER A 81 -12.91 -30.14 -9.36
N ASN A 82 -14.06 -29.61 -9.79
CA ASN A 82 -14.21 -28.20 -10.19
C ASN A 82 -13.97 -27.25 -9.01
N ILE A 83 -14.54 -27.53 -7.83
CA ILE A 83 -14.32 -26.71 -6.62
C ILE A 83 -12.83 -26.71 -6.22
N SER A 84 -12.20 -27.88 -6.26
CA SER A 84 -10.77 -28.01 -5.91
C SER A 84 -9.87 -27.32 -6.94
N TRP A 85 -10.25 -27.34 -8.22
CA TRP A 85 -9.56 -26.61 -9.28
C TRP A 85 -9.68 -25.09 -9.09
N ASP A 86 -10.89 -24.58 -8.86
CA ASP A 86 -11.09 -23.15 -8.64
C ASP A 86 -10.32 -22.67 -7.39
N ARG A 87 -10.29 -23.46 -6.31
CA ARG A 87 -9.56 -23.11 -5.08
C ARG A 87 -8.05 -23.01 -5.30
N ILE A 88 -7.42 -23.91 -6.06
CA ILE A 88 -5.97 -23.79 -6.33
C ILE A 88 -5.65 -22.61 -7.25
N GLN A 89 -6.53 -22.28 -8.20
CA GLN A 89 -6.37 -21.08 -9.03
C GLN A 89 -6.44 -19.81 -8.20
N ASN A 90 -7.35 -19.76 -7.24
CA ASN A 90 -7.44 -18.68 -6.28
C ASN A 90 -6.16 -18.55 -5.44
N ILE A 91 -5.67 -19.65 -4.84
CA ILE A 91 -4.40 -19.65 -4.08
C ILE A 91 -3.23 -19.15 -4.95
N ILE A 92 -3.18 -19.50 -6.24
CA ILE A 92 -2.17 -18.97 -7.18
C ILE A 92 -2.32 -17.45 -7.34
N GLY A 93 -3.55 -16.95 -7.52
CA GLY A 93 -3.86 -15.52 -7.55
C GLY A 93 -3.39 -14.79 -6.29
N GLU A 94 -3.71 -15.33 -5.11
CA GLU A 94 -3.27 -14.79 -3.81
C GLU A 94 -1.74 -14.66 -3.73
N ASN A 95 -0.99 -15.64 -4.23
CA ASN A 95 0.47 -15.61 -4.24
C ASN A 95 1.03 -14.53 -5.17
N ILE A 96 0.44 -14.35 -6.36
CA ILE A 96 0.83 -13.30 -7.31
C ILE A 96 0.64 -11.94 -6.65
N VAL A 97 -0.48 -11.75 -5.99
CA VAL A 97 -0.80 -10.48 -5.36
C VAL A 97 0.10 -10.25 -4.16
N PHE A 98 0.32 -11.26 -3.33
CA PHE A 98 1.23 -11.13 -2.19
C PHE A 98 2.64 -10.74 -2.63
N LEU A 99 3.10 -11.26 -3.77
CA LEU A 99 4.35 -10.85 -4.40
C LEU A 99 4.33 -9.36 -4.80
N ILE A 100 3.30 -8.94 -5.55
CA ILE A 100 3.14 -7.54 -5.99
C ILE A 100 3.04 -6.60 -4.77
N PHE A 101 2.32 -7.00 -3.72
CA PHE A 101 2.16 -6.23 -2.50
C PHE A 101 3.49 -6.05 -1.77
N ASN A 102 4.34 -7.08 -1.67
CA ASN A 102 5.67 -6.93 -1.06
C ASN A 102 6.57 -5.97 -1.86
N ILE A 103 6.45 -5.94 -3.19
CA ILE A 103 7.15 -4.97 -4.05
C ILE A 103 6.61 -3.55 -3.79
N PHE A 104 5.29 -3.39 -3.77
CA PHE A 104 4.64 -2.12 -3.43
C PHE A 104 5.05 -1.64 -2.04
N GLN A 105 5.09 -2.54 -1.05
CA GLN A 105 5.45 -2.23 0.32
C GLN A 105 6.90 -1.76 0.42
N PHE A 106 7.82 -2.37 -0.33
CA PHE A 106 9.21 -1.90 -0.42
C PHE A 106 9.26 -0.47 -0.98
N TRP A 107 8.55 -0.18 -2.07
CA TRP A 107 8.44 1.18 -2.60
C TRP A 107 7.82 2.15 -1.57
N PHE A 108 6.76 1.72 -0.89
CA PHE A 108 6.05 2.49 0.13
C PHE A 108 6.97 2.86 1.29
N CYS A 109 7.86 1.94 1.70
CA CYS A 109 8.92 2.15 2.67
C CYS A 109 9.92 3.23 2.24
N GLN A 110 10.45 3.13 1.02
CA GLN A 110 11.37 4.15 0.51
C GLN A 110 10.70 5.54 0.44
N ASN A 111 9.44 5.57 0.02
CA ASN A 111 8.63 6.78 -0.04
C ASN A 111 8.34 7.37 1.35
N ALA A 112 8.15 6.54 2.38
CA ALA A 112 7.92 7.00 3.76
C ALA A 112 9.14 7.72 4.32
N ILE A 113 10.33 7.16 4.07
CA ILE A 113 11.61 7.74 4.51
C ILE A 113 11.92 9.01 3.73
N TYR A 114 11.76 8.98 2.40
CA TYR A 114 11.99 10.14 1.56
C TYR A 114 11.13 11.32 2.03
N ASN A 115 9.85 11.09 2.33
CA ASN A 115 8.95 12.15 2.78
C ASN A 115 9.05 12.47 4.29
N GLN A 116 9.93 11.78 5.03
CA GLN A 116 10.01 11.82 6.51
C GLN A 116 8.61 11.70 7.16
N ASN A 117 7.73 10.87 6.58
CA ASN A 117 6.38 10.70 7.08
C ASN A 117 6.38 9.62 8.16
N THR A 118 6.49 10.05 9.41
CA THR A 118 6.53 9.16 10.58
C THR A 118 5.31 8.24 10.67
N ILE A 119 4.14 8.71 10.23
CA ILE A 119 2.90 7.93 10.27
C ILE A 119 2.98 6.77 9.25
N GLN A 120 3.57 7.00 8.07
CA GLN A 120 3.80 5.93 7.11
C GLN A 120 4.76 4.88 7.66
N ILE A 121 5.79 5.29 8.39
CA ILE A 121 6.78 4.37 8.99
C ILE A 121 6.13 3.47 10.05
N ILE A 122 5.29 4.03 10.92
CA ILE A 122 4.49 3.24 11.88
C ILE A 122 3.61 2.23 11.14
N ASN A 123 2.93 2.66 10.08
CA ASN A 123 2.06 1.78 9.31
C ASN A 123 2.83 0.67 8.59
N ILE A 124 4.05 0.90 8.13
CA ILE A 124 4.89 -0.14 7.53
C ILE A 124 5.18 -1.26 8.54
N ALA A 125 5.46 -0.91 9.79
CA ALA A 125 5.69 -1.90 10.83
C ALA A 125 4.43 -2.76 11.10
N ILE A 126 3.25 -2.13 11.14
CA ILE A 126 1.96 -2.84 11.27
C ILE A 126 1.71 -3.75 10.06
N ILE A 127 1.93 -3.23 8.84
CA ILE A 127 1.76 -3.99 7.60
C ILE A 127 2.64 -5.25 7.59
N ASN A 128 3.87 -5.21 8.12
CA ASN A 128 4.70 -6.42 8.19
C ASN A 128 4.10 -7.54 9.03
N TYR A 129 3.50 -7.20 10.18
CA TYR A 129 2.82 -8.21 10.99
C TYR A 129 1.58 -8.75 10.28
N LEU A 130 0.85 -7.90 9.56
CA LEU A 130 -0.27 -8.34 8.71
C LEU A 130 0.22 -9.26 7.58
N CYS A 131 1.37 -8.99 6.95
CA CYS A 131 1.99 -9.90 5.98
C CYS A 131 2.36 -11.26 6.59
N ALA A 132 2.88 -11.28 7.83
CA ALA A 132 3.18 -12.53 8.52
C ALA A 132 1.91 -13.33 8.83
N LEU A 133 0.85 -12.66 9.29
CA LEU A 133 -0.47 -13.28 9.51
C LEU A 133 -1.04 -13.84 8.21
N PHE A 134 -0.91 -13.08 7.11
CA PHE A 134 -1.33 -13.51 5.79
C PHE A 134 -0.61 -14.79 5.33
N ALA A 135 0.71 -14.87 5.53
CA ALA A 135 1.48 -16.07 5.23
C ALA A 135 1.02 -17.29 6.06
N ILE A 136 0.54 -17.09 7.30
CA ILE A 136 -0.08 -18.16 8.11
C ILE A 136 -1.40 -18.62 7.48
N VAL A 137 -2.25 -17.70 7.03
CA VAL A 137 -3.53 -18.05 6.37
C VAL A 137 -3.28 -18.87 5.11
N GLN A 138 -2.23 -18.57 4.33
CA GLN A 138 -1.87 -19.35 3.14
C GLN A 138 -1.53 -20.81 3.47
N ILE A 139 -0.95 -21.10 4.63
CA ILE A 139 -0.69 -22.48 5.11
C ILE A 139 -2.01 -23.23 5.31
N VAL A 140 -3.00 -22.56 5.90
CA VAL A 140 -4.32 -23.16 6.14
C VAL A 140 -5.02 -23.45 4.83
N GLU A 141 -5.00 -22.50 3.88
CA GLU A 141 -5.63 -22.66 2.57
C GLU A 141 -5.03 -23.82 1.75
N ILE A 142 -3.70 -23.96 1.73
CA ILE A 142 -3.05 -25.06 1.00
C ILE A 142 -3.31 -26.43 1.66
N ASP A 143 -3.45 -26.49 2.99
CA ASP A 143 -3.80 -27.72 3.70
C ASP A 143 -5.24 -28.14 3.41
N ILE A 144 -6.20 -27.20 3.47
CA ILE A 144 -7.60 -27.48 3.12
C ILE A 144 -7.70 -27.94 1.66
N TRP A 145 -7.02 -27.24 0.74
CA TRP A 145 -7.00 -27.65 -0.66
C TRP A 145 -6.42 -29.06 -0.84
N THR A 146 -5.29 -29.37 -0.19
CA THR A 146 -4.63 -30.67 -0.32
C THR A 146 -5.53 -31.81 0.17
N LYS A 147 -6.18 -31.62 1.33
CA LYS A 147 -7.12 -32.61 1.88
C LYS A 147 -8.28 -32.87 0.93
N LYS A 148 -8.91 -31.80 0.41
CA LYS A 148 -10.01 -31.92 -0.55
C LYS A 148 -9.58 -32.56 -1.86
N ALA A 149 -8.44 -32.14 -2.41
CA ALA A 149 -7.91 -32.67 -3.66
C ALA A 149 -7.66 -34.19 -3.59
N ASN A 150 -7.12 -34.68 -2.48
CA ASN A 150 -6.86 -36.11 -2.27
C ASN A 150 -8.17 -36.93 -2.11
N VAL A 151 -9.24 -36.32 -1.58
CA VAL A 151 -10.57 -36.94 -1.48
C VAL A 151 -11.27 -36.96 -2.83
N CYS A 152 -11.23 -35.85 -3.57
CA CYS A 152 -11.87 -35.74 -4.89
C CYS A 152 -11.20 -36.63 -5.95
N LEU A 153 -9.89 -36.89 -5.83
CA LEU A 153 -9.13 -37.71 -6.76
C LEU A 153 -8.40 -38.85 -6.04
N PRO A 154 -8.99 -40.06 -5.98
CA PRO A 154 -8.30 -41.21 -5.41
C PRO A 154 -6.99 -41.49 -6.17
N GLY A 155 -5.87 -41.53 -5.45
CA GLY A 155 -4.52 -41.68 -6.03
C GLY A 155 -3.82 -40.36 -6.39
N PHE A 156 -4.46 -39.21 -6.15
CA PHE A 156 -3.76 -37.93 -5.99
C PHE A 156 -3.19 -37.91 -4.56
N ASN A 157 -1.91 -38.29 -4.40
CA ASN A 157 -1.20 -38.24 -3.12
C ASN A 157 -0.22 -37.07 -3.14
N TYR A 158 -0.75 -35.85 -3.06
CA TYR A 158 0.08 -34.65 -3.00
C TYR A 158 0.35 -34.25 -1.54
N ARG A 159 1.59 -33.90 -1.23
CA ARG A 159 1.99 -33.37 0.08
C ARG A 159 2.82 -32.11 -0.11
N PRO A 160 2.31 -30.91 0.24
CA PRO A 160 3.08 -29.68 0.10
C PRO A 160 4.22 -29.65 1.11
N ILE A 161 5.42 -29.26 0.67
CA ILE A 161 6.56 -29.00 1.55
C ILE A 161 6.44 -27.58 2.11
N ILE A 162 5.61 -27.42 3.14
CA ILE A 162 5.30 -26.11 3.77
C ILE A 162 6.51 -25.58 4.55
N ALA A 163 7.27 -26.48 5.19
CA ALA A 163 8.43 -26.11 5.99
C ALA A 163 9.57 -25.46 5.20
N ALA A 164 9.58 -25.62 3.86
CA ALA A 164 10.66 -25.09 3.03
C ALA A 164 10.48 -23.61 2.66
N TYR A 165 9.25 -23.08 2.60
CA TYR A 165 9.00 -21.74 2.06
C TYR A 165 8.17 -20.86 3.00
N GLU A 166 7.00 -21.32 3.45
CA GLU A 166 6.10 -20.52 4.28
C GLU A 166 6.66 -20.27 5.68
N ILE A 167 7.21 -21.30 6.34
CA ILE A 167 7.76 -21.16 7.69
C ILE A 167 8.95 -20.17 7.69
N PRO A 168 9.97 -20.30 6.82
CA PRO A 168 11.04 -19.30 6.73
C PRO A 168 10.53 -17.89 6.40
N LEU A 169 9.51 -17.77 5.53
CA LEU A 169 8.89 -16.49 5.20
C LEU A 169 8.24 -15.82 6.41
N ILE A 170 7.47 -16.56 7.22
CA ILE A 170 6.84 -16.03 8.43
C ILE A 170 7.91 -15.57 9.42
N VAL A 171 8.94 -16.41 9.65
CA VAL A 171 10.03 -16.11 10.58
C VAL A 171 10.77 -14.83 10.17
N ILE A 172 11.16 -14.70 8.89
CA ILE A 172 11.86 -13.50 8.42
C ILE A 172 10.97 -12.25 8.50
N LEU A 173 9.68 -12.35 8.16
CA LEU A 173 8.74 -11.23 8.25
C LEU A 173 8.58 -10.76 9.70
N VAL A 174 8.44 -11.67 10.67
CA VAL A 174 8.29 -11.32 12.09
C VAL A 174 9.58 -10.71 12.65
N ILE A 175 10.75 -11.25 12.33
CA ILE A 175 12.04 -10.69 12.76
C ILE A 175 12.24 -9.29 12.15
N CYS A 176 11.99 -9.12 10.85
CA CYS A 176 12.09 -7.81 10.21
C CYS A 176 11.05 -6.83 10.77
N ALA A 177 9.82 -7.26 11.05
CA ALA A 177 8.77 -6.43 11.66
C ALA A 177 9.19 -5.92 13.04
N THR A 178 9.67 -6.80 13.92
CA THR A 178 10.10 -6.45 15.27
C THR A 178 11.28 -5.47 15.26
N LEU A 179 12.28 -5.70 14.40
CA LEU A 179 13.39 -4.77 14.19
C LEU A 179 12.90 -3.41 13.67
N GLN A 180 11.98 -3.42 12.70
CA GLN A 180 11.41 -2.19 12.15
C GLN A 180 10.57 -1.42 13.17
N VAL A 181 9.86 -2.07 14.10
CA VAL A 181 9.19 -1.39 15.23
C VAL A 181 10.21 -0.64 16.09
N PHE A 182 11.32 -1.29 16.45
CA PHE A 182 12.37 -0.66 17.24
C PHE A 182 12.98 0.56 16.53
N PHE A 183 13.31 0.43 15.24
CA PHE A 183 13.83 1.54 14.45
C PHE A 183 12.78 2.64 14.24
N THR A 184 11.51 2.28 14.06
CA THR A 184 10.39 3.23 13.98
C THR A 184 10.30 4.07 15.23
N TRP A 185 10.47 3.48 16.42
CA TRP A 185 10.45 4.22 17.68
C TRP A 185 11.58 5.26 17.74
N LYS A 186 12.79 4.91 17.31
CA LYS A 186 13.92 5.85 17.22
C LYS A 186 13.69 6.95 16.18
N LEU A 187 13.19 6.59 15.00
CA LEU A 187 12.86 7.54 13.94
C LEU A 187 11.69 8.46 14.33
N TYR A 188 10.73 7.97 15.11
CA TYR A 188 9.62 8.78 15.62
C TYR A 188 10.11 9.94 16.48
N GLN A 189 11.06 9.69 17.38
CA GLN A 189 11.68 10.74 18.19
C GLN A 189 12.39 11.76 17.30
N GLN A 190 13.21 11.31 16.36
CA GLN A 190 13.98 12.18 15.46
C GLN A 190 13.07 13.04 14.54
N PHE A 191 12.09 12.42 13.89
CA PHE A 191 11.18 13.12 12.98
C PHE A 191 10.17 13.99 13.70
N GLY A 192 9.78 13.66 14.93
CA GLY A 192 9.00 14.53 15.79
C GLY A 192 9.67 15.90 15.99
N TRP A 193 10.98 15.89 16.25
CA TRP A 193 11.78 17.12 16.35
C TRP A 193 11.86 17.89 15.02
N ASN A 194 12.00 17.20 13.89
CA ASN A 194 12.04 17.85 12.57
C ASN A 194 10.69 18.50 12.19
N ILE A 195 9.57 17.84 12.51
CA ILE A 195 8.22 18.39 12.30
C ILE A 195 8.00 19.62 13.17
N TYR A 196 8.42 19.58 14.44
CA TYR A 196 8.35 20.73 15.35
C TYR A 196 9.10 21.94 14.77
N LYS A 197 10.33 21.75 14.30
CA LYS A 197 11.13 22.81 13.67
C LYS A 197 10.51 23.37 12.39
N LYS A 198 9.84 22.52 11.59
CA LYS A 198 9.27 22.91 10.29
C LYS A 198 7.96 23.71 10.40
N ILE A 199 7.11 23.35 11.36
CA ILE A 199 5.76 23.91 11.53
C ILE A 199 5.75 25.04 12.57
N GLY A 200 6.64 25.00 13.55
CA GLY A 200 6.64 25.93 14.70
C GLY A 200 5.80 25.40 15.86
N ALA A 201 5.68 26.21 16.91
CA ALA A 201 5.05 25.83 18.19
C ALA A 201 3.51 25.79 18.17
N ASP A 202 2.86 26.19 17.07
CA ASP A 202 1.39 26.18 16.99
C ASP A 202 0.84 24.74 16.95
N LEU A 203 0.34 24.30 18.10
CA LEU A 203 -0.26 22.99 18.31
C LEU A 203 -1.49 22.74 17.42
N ARG A 204 -2.24 23.80 17.05
CA ARG A 204 -3.42 23.67 16.19
C ARG A 204 -3.01 23.30 14.78
N MET A 205 -2.02 23.98 14.23
CA MET A 205 -1.50 23.71 12.88
C MET A 205 -0.81 22.35 12.80
N GLN A 206 -0.08 21.94 13.85
CA GLN A 206 0.48 20.59 13.94
C GLN A 206 -0.59 19.49 13.91
N LYS A 207 -1.73 19.69 14.58
CA LYS A 207 -2.86 18.74 14.54
C LYS A 207 -3.47 18.65 13.13
N ILE A 208 -3.75 19.78 12.50
CA ILE A 208 -4.31 19.86 11.14
C ILE A 208 -3.38 19.17 10.13
N TYR A 209 -2.09 19.47 10.19
CA TYR A 209 -1.08 18.85 9.32
C TYR A 209 -0.98 17.34 9.53
N ARG A 210 -1.05 16.87 10.78
CA ARG A 210 -1.05 15.44 11.11
C ARG A 210 -2.25 14.72 10.52
N THR A 211 -3.46 15.29 10.65
CA THR A 211 -4.67 14.72 10.04
C THR A 211 -4.50 14.55 8.53
N MET A 212 -3.93 15.56 7.85
CA MET A 212 -3.61 15.48 6.42
C MET A 212 -2.61 14.36 6.12
N LEU A 213 -1.52 14.25 6.89
CA LEU A 213 -0.52 13.21 6.67
C LEU A 213 -1.07 11.79 6.87
N ILE A 214 -1.96 11.59 7.86
CA ILE A 214 -2.65 10.32 8.05
C ILE A 214 -3.54 10.03 6.84
N PHE A 215 -4.32 11.01 6.39
CA PHE A 215 -5.20 10.83 5.25
C PHE A 215 -4.45 10.52 3.95
N VAL A 216 -3.38 11.25 3.64
CA VAL A 216 -2.52 10.96 2.47
C VAL A 216 -1.89 9.57 2.57
N MET A 217 -1.53 9.14 3.77
CA MET A 217 -1.02 7.78 3.99
C MET A 217 -2.11 6.74 3.71
N LEU A 218 -3.34 6.93 4.23
CA LEU A 218 -4.48 6.04 3.99
C LEU A 218 -4.79 5.94 2.49
N LEU A 219 -4.85 7.07 1.78
CA LEU A 219 -5.06 7.07 0.32
C LEU A 219 -4.00 6.27 -0.44
N LYS A 220 -2.73 6.33 -0.03
CA LYS A 220 -1.66 5.53 -0.66
C LYS A 220 -1.84 4.04 -0.42
N ILE A 221 -2.29 3.64 0.77
CA ILE A 221 -2.57 2.23 1.08
C ILE A 221 -3.82 1.77 0.34
N ASP A 222 -4.90 2.55 0.37
CA ASP A 222 -6.17 2.24 -0.30
C ASP A 222 -6.02 2.14 -1.82
N LEU A 223 -5.16 2.97 -2.42
CA LEU A 223 -4.86 2.89 -3.85
C LEU A 223 -4.40 1.49 -4.24
N PHE A 224 -3.64 0.80 -3.38
CA PHE A 224 -3.25 -0.58 -3.62
C PHE A 224 -4.30 -1.56 -3.10
N PHE A 225 -4.59 -1.49 -1.80
CA PHE A 225 -5.35 -2.49 -1.07
C PHE A 225 -6.82 -2.55 -1.49
N MET A 226 -7.51 -1.41 -1.56
CA MET A 226 -8.94 -1.37 -1.90
C MET A 226 -9.18 -1.71 -3.37
N ASN A 227 -8.31 -1.23 -4.28
CA ASN A 227 -8.39 -1.60 -5.69
C ASN A 227 -8.11 -3.09 -5.89
N TYR A 228 -7.10 -3.63 -5.21
CA TYR A 228 -6.83 -5.06 -5.29
C TYR A 228 -8.01 -5.89 -4.75
N LEU A 229 -8.53 -5.55 -3.57
CA LEU A 229 -9.69 -6.23 -3.00
C LEU A 229 -10.90 -6.18 -3.95
N ALA A 230 -11.14 -5.05 -4.60
CA ALA A 230 -12.22 -4.91 -5.58
C ALA A 230 -12.01 -5.79 -6.83
N ILE A 231 -10.79 -5.81 -7.39
CA ILE A 231 -10.46 -6.65 -8.55
C ILE A 231 -10.53 -8.14 -8.19
N GLU A 232 -9.99 -8.53 -7.05
CA GLU A 232 -10.05 -9.91 -6.56
C GLU A 232 -11.51 -10.33 -6.39
N SER A 233 -12.33 -9.48 -5.76
CA SER A 233 -13.76 -9.72 -5.56
C SER A 233 -14.50 -9.92 -6.89
N CYS A 234 -14.17 -9.19 -7.96
CA CYS A 234 -14.70 -9.45 -9.30
C CYS A 234 -14.31 -10.84 -9.82
N ILE A 235 -13.08 -11.28 -9.59
CA ILE A 235 -12.59 -12.60 -10.02
C ILE A 235 -13.27 -13.72 -9.22
N VAL A 236 -13.46 -13.54 -7.91
CA VAL A 236 -14.13 -14.51 -7.03
C VAL A 236 -15.61 -14.69 -7.41
N THR A 237 -16.27 -13.58 -7.72
CA THR A 237 -17.72 -13.51 -7.95
C THR A 237 -18.13 -13.69 -9.41
N SER A 238 -17.16 -13.91 -10.30
CA SER A 238 -17.41 -14.11 -11.71
C SER A 238 -18.42 -15.25 -11.94
N PRO A 239 -19.48 -15.02 -12.75
CA PRO A 239 -20.44 -16.05 -13.11
C PRO A 239 -19.73 -17.29 -13.68
N GLY A 240 -20.12 -18.48 -13.22
CA GLY A 240 -19.56 -19.76 -13.67
C GLY A 240 -18.43 -20.33 -12.82
N ARG A 241 -17.99 -19.64 -11.76
CA ARG A 241 -17.14 -20.22 -10.71
C ARG A 241 -17.97 -20.87 -9.61
N SER A 242 -17.50 -21.97 -9.05
CA SER A 242 -18.24 -22.73 -8.01
C SER A 242 -18.18 -22.11 -6.61
N ASN A 243 -17.36 -21.06 -6.42
CA ASN A 243 -17.08 -20.52 -5.10
C ASN A 243 -18.16 -19.57 -4.60
N LEU A 244 -18.60 -18.60 -5.39
CA LEU A 244 -19.60 -17.59 -4.98
C LEU A 244 -20.59 -17.31 -6.12
N ASN A 245 -21.81 -17.83 -6.00
CA ASN A 245 -22.88 -17.59 -6.98
C ASN A 245 -23.71 -16.38 -6.57
N ILE A 246 -23.20 -15.19 -6.86
CA ILE A 246 -23.95 -13.95 -6.64
C ILE A 246 -24.93 -13.70 -7.79
N LYS A 247 -26.02 -12.97 -7.50
CA LYS A 247 -26.98 -12.55 -8.53
C LYS A 247 -26.26 -11.74 -9.61
N PRO A 248 -26.52 -11.96 -10.91
CA PRO A 248 -25.84 -11.24 -12.00
C PRO A 248 -25.89 -9.71 -11.86
N GLY A 249 -26.99 -9.16 -11.35
CA GLY A 249 -27.11 -7.72 -11.10
C GLY A 249 -26.11 -7.18 -10.06
N LEU A 250 -25.84 -7.95 -8.99
CA LEU A 250 -24.85 -7.58 -7.97
C LEU A 250 -23.42 -7.67 -8.53
N TYR A 251 -23.15 -8.64 -9.41
CA TYR A 251 -21.86 -8.75 -10.09
C TYR A 251 -21.55 -7.53 -10.95
N TYR A 252 -22.48 -7.11 -11.81
CA TYR A 252 -22.28 -5.91 -12.64
C TYR A 252 -22.21 -4.63 -11.80
N PHE A 253 -22.99 -4.54 -10.72
CA PHE A 253 -22.89 -3.45 -9.76
C PHE A 253 -21.48 -3.37 -9.14
N HIS A 254 -20.94 -4.50 -8.69
CA HIS A 254 -19.61 -4.58 -8.11
C HIS A 254 -18.49 -4.21 -9.11
N ILE A 255 -18.62 -4.62 -10.38
CA ILE A 255 -17.70 -4.16 -11.44
C ILE A 255 -17.72 -2.64 -11.57
N CYS A 256 -18.90 -2.03 -11.58
CA CYS A 256 -19.03 -0.57 -11.62
C CYS A 256 -18.36 0.09 -10.40
N ILE A 257 -18.57 -0.44 -9.20
CA ILE A 257 -17.91 0.05 -7.98
C ILE A 257 -16.38 -0.07 -8.08
N THR A 258 -15.88 -1.20 -8.58
CA THR A 258 -14.44 -1.43 -8.78
C THR A 258 -13.80 -0.37 -9.66
N ILE A 259 -14.45 -0.02 -10.77
CA ILE A 259 -13.99 1.05 -11.67
C ILE A 259 -14.06 2.41 -10.97
N ILE A 260 -15.16 2.69 -10.26
CA ILE A 260 -15.39 3.95 -9.55
C ILE A 260 -14.33 4.20 -8.47
N ILE A 261 -13.85 3.17 -7.74
CA ILE A 261 -12.84 3.31 -6.68
C ILE A 261 -11.59 4.04 -7.21
N VAL A 262 -11.08 3.69 -8.41
CA VAL A 262 -9.92 4.36 -9.02
C VAL A 262 -10.20 5.84 -9.24
N PHE A 263 -11.37 6.19 -9.77
CA PHE A 263 -11.75 7.58 -10.02
C PHE A 263 -11.97 8.37 -8.72
N LEU A 264 -12.52 7.74 -7.68
CA LEU A 264 -12.68 8.36 -6.36
C LEU A 264 -11.32 8.71 -5.74
N GLN A 265 -10.32 7.85 -5.89
CA GLN A 265 -8.95 8.10 -5.42
C GLN A 265 -8.32 9.33 -6.12
N LEU A 266 -8.52 9.47 -7.43
CA LEU A 266 -8.06 10.64 -8.19
C LEU A 266 -8.80 11.92 -7.77
N LEU A 267 -10.12 11.83 -7.61
CA LEU A 267 -10.97 12.95 -7.22
C LEU A 267 -10.59 13.48 -5.84
N VAL A 268 -10.37 12.59 -4.86
CA VAL A 268 -10.05 12.99 -3.49
C VAL A 268 -8.62 13.53 -3.38
N TRP A 269 -7.68 12.97 -4.14
CA TRP A 269 -6.32 13.52 -4.24
C TRP A 269 -6.33 14.95 -4.81
N HIS A 270 -7.11 15.18 -5.86
CA HIS A 270 -7.29 16.52 -6.42
C HIS A 270 -7.96 17.46 -5.40
N SER A 271 -9.03 17.01 -4.76
CA SER A 271 -9.80 17.78 -3.77
C SER A 271 -8.96 18.17 -2.56
N LEU A 272 -8.05 17.30 -2.13
CA LEU A 272 -7.11 17.59 -1.05
C LEU A 272 -6.15 18.73 -1.43
N ARG A 273 -5.66 18.76 -2.68
CA ARG A 273 -4.71 19.78 -3.16
C ARG A 273 -5.36 21.14 -3.36
N THR A 274 -6.60 21.15 -3.83
CA THR A 274 -7.36 22.38 -4.08
C THR A 274 -8.15 22.85 -2.87
N GLU A 275 -8.16 22.09 -1.77
CA GLU A 275 -9.07 22.25 -0.63
C GLU A 275 -10.55 22.34 -1.05
N SER A 276 -10.94 21.55 -2.06
CA SER A 276 -12.32 21.52 -2.55
C SER A 276 -13.23 20.77 -1.57
N SER A 277 -14.00 21.52 -0.79
CA SER A 277 -15.05 20.99 0.09
C SER A 277 -16.11 20.20 -0.67
N PHE A 278 -16.43 20.60 -1.91
CA PHE A 278 -17.40 19.89 -2.74
C PHE A 278 -16.89 18.51 -3.13
N GLY A 279 -15.68 18.41 -3.68
CA GLY A 279 -15.10 17.13 -4.08
C GLY A 279 -14.92 16.17 -2.90
N MET A 280 -14.53 16.67 -1.73
CA MET A 280 -14.44 15.84 -0.52
C MET A 280 -15.81 15.31 -0.05
N LYS A 281 -16.89 16.10 -0.17
CA LYS A 281 -18.27 15.62 0.14
C LYS A 281 -18.73 14.54 -0.84
N VAL A 282 -18.45 14.72 -2.13
CA VAL A 282 -18.75 13.70 -3.16
C VAL A 282 -17.99 12.41 -2.87
N PHE A 283 -16.70 12.51 -2.53
CA PHE A 283 -15.91 11.35 -2.12
C PHE A 283 -16.52 10.64 -0.92
N ILE A 284 -16.85 11.35 0.17
CA ILE A 284 -17.47 10.78 1.37
C ILE A 284 -18.74 10.01 1.02
N GLY A 285 -19.64 10.61 0.24
CA GLY A 285 -20.91 9.98 -0.16
C GLY A 285 -20.70 8.71 -0.98
N ALA A 286 -19.84 8.77 -2.00
CA ALA A 286 -19.55 7.62 -2.85
C ALA A 286 -18.77 6.51 -2.12
N TRP A 287 -17.88 6.88 -1.19
CA TRP A 287 -17.08 5.93 -0.42
C TRP A 287 -17.95 5.09 0.54
N ILE A 288 -19.04 5.65 1.06
CA ILE A 288 -20.04 4.89 1.83
C ILE A 288 -20.67 3.78 0.97
N VAL A 289 -20.95 4.06 -0.32
CA VAL A 289 -21.47 3.05 -1.25
C VAL A 289 -20.44 1.94 -1.49
N CYS A 290 -19.17 2.28 -1.66
CA CYS A 290 -18.09 1.28 -1.77
C CYS A 290 -17.99 0.38 -0.53
N ILE A 291 -18.12 0.95 0.68
CA ILE A 291 -18.11 0.16 1.92
C ILE A 291 -19.34 -0.75 1.99
N ALA A 292 -20.52 -0.25 1.61
CA ALA A 292 -21.75 -1.05 1.58
C ALA A 292 -21.64 -2.24 0.61
N ASP A 293 -21.04 -2.03 -0.57
CA ASP A 293 -20.74 -3.09 -1.54
C ASP A 293 -19.84 -4.18 -0.95
N PHE A 294 -18.74 -3.80 -0.28
CA PHE A 294 -17.89 -4.78 0.41
C PHE A 294 -18.59 -5.50 1.58
N ILE A 295 -19.52 -4.85 2.27
CA ILE A 295 -20.34 -5.52 3.30
C ILE A 295 -21.27 -6.56 2.66
N ILE A 296 -21.90 -6.25 1.52
CA ILE A 296 -22.72 -7.22 0.78
C ILE A 296 -21.85 -8.43 0.39
N LEU A 297 -20.67 -8.18 -0.17
CA LEU A 297 -19.72 -9.25 -0.52
C LEU A 297 -19.27 -10.07 0.69
N LEU A 298 -19.08 -9.44 1.85
CA LEU A 298 -18.75 -10.16 3.08
C LEU A 298 -19.87 -11.14 3.46
N VAL A 299 -21.12 -10.68 3.43
CA VAL A 299 -22.28 -11.52 3.77
C VAL A 299 -22.41 -12.69 2.79
N GLU A 300 -22.26 -12.44 1.48
CA GLU A 300 -22.29 -13.48 0.46
C GLU A 300 -21.10 -14.45 0.57
N SER A 301 -19.95 -14.00 1.10
CA SER A 301 -18.76 -14.84 1.30
C SER A 301 -18.91 -15.88 2.41
N ILE A 302 -19.80 -15.65 3.38
CA ILE A 302 -19.99 -16.53 4.53
C ILE A 302 -20.97 -17.63 4.15
N LYS A 303 -20.43 -18.85 3.93
CA LYS A 303 -21.25 -20.03 3.61
C LYS A 303 -21.63 -20.82 4.88
N PRO A 304 -22.77 -21.53 4.87
CA PRO A 304 -23.20 -22.35 6.01
C PRO A 304 -22.27 -23.53 6.29
N SER A 305 -21.50 -24.03 5.31
CA SER A 305 -20.47 -25.05 5.50
C SER A 305 -19.07 -24.42 5.61
N SER A 306 -18.33 -24.79 6.65
CA SER A 306 -16.97 -24.30 6.94
C SER A 306 -15.98 -24.66 5.84
N GLU A 307 -16.15 -25.81 5.19
CA GLU A 307 -15.21 -26.28 4.18
C GLU A 307 -15.34 -25.57 2.83
N GLU A 308 -16.51 -25.02 2.52
CA GLU A 308 -16.76 -24.26 1.29
C GLU A 308 -16.46 -22.77 1.44
N SER A 309 -16.37 -22.29 2.68
CA SER A 309 -16.00 -20.90 2.95
C SER A 309 -14.52 -20.68 2.58
N TRP A 310 -14.29 -19.63 1.81
CA TRP A 310 -12.93 -19.21 1.46
C TRP A 310 -12.45 -18.19 2.50
N TYR A 311 -11.89 -18.71 3.58
CA TYR A 311 -11.50 -17.95 4.77
C TYR A 311 -10.55 -16.79 4.45
N PHE A 312 -9.61 -17.02 3.53
CA PHE A 312 -8.74 -15.98 3.03
C PHE A 312 -9.53 -14.76 2.54
N PHE A 313 -10.46 -14.97 1.62
CA PHE A 313 -11.22 -13.89 0.99
C PHE A 313 -12.09 -13.16 2.01
N THR A 314 -12.74 -13.90 2.93
CA THR A 314 -13.52 -13.31 4.03
C THR A 314 -12.65 -12.45 4.95
N CYS A 315 -11.49 -12.95 5.41
CA CYS A 315 -10.56 -12.16 6.23
C CYS A 315 -10.07 -10.91 5.48
N PHE A 316 -9.83 -11.04 4.18
CA PHE A 316 -9.36 -9.95 3.33
C PHE A 316 -10.40 -8.84 3.18
N ILE A 317 -11.68 -9.20 2.96
CA ILE A 317 -12.79 -8.24 2.93
C ILE A 317 -12.95 -7.54 4.29
N VAL A 318 -12.86 -8.27 5.42
CA VAL A 318 -12.99 -7.68 6.75
C VAL A 318 -11.92 -6.60 6.98
N VAL A 319 -10.66 -6.88 6.64
CA VAL A 319 -9.58 -5.88 6.74
C VAL A 319 -9.87 -4.68 5.82
N GLY A 320 -10.40 -4.91 4.62
CA GLY A 320 -10.80 -3.84 3.70
C GLY A 320 -11.91 -2.95 4.21
N ILE A 321 -12.94 -3.52 4.82
CA ILE A 321 -14.03 -2.75 5.43
C ILE A 321 -13.48 -1.89 6.58
N VAL A 322 -12.64 -2.46 7.45
CA VAL A 322 -12.02 -1.71 8.55
C VAL A 322 -11.17 -0.55 8.01
N MET A 323 -10.33 -0.80 7.01
CA MET A 323 -9.53 0.25 6.36
C MET A 323 -10.42 1.31 5.70
N GLY A 324 -11.46 0.90 4.98
CA GLY A 324 -12.42 1.80 4.35
C GLY A 324 -13.15 2.70 5.36
N LEU A 325 -13.55 2.16 6.51
CA LEU A 325 -14.15 2.92 7.61
C LEU A 325 -13.17 3.94 8.20
N ILE A 326 -11.90 3.55 8.41
CA ILE A 326 -10.86 4.48 8.88
C ILE A 326 -10.67 5.62 7.86
N THR A 327 -10.60 5.31 6.57
CA THR A 327 -10.51 6.33 5.51
C THR A 327 -11.72 7.26 5.49
N LEU A 328 -12.93 6.71 5.66
CA LEU A 328 -14.15 7.50 5.77
C LEU A 328 -14.09 8.47 6.95
N LEU A 329 -13.75 7.99 8.14
CA LEU A 329 -13.65 8.84 9.34
C LEU A 329 -12.62 9.96 9.16
N TRP A 330 -11.45 9.66 8.61
CA TRP A 330 -10.40 10.66 8.39
C TRP A 330 -10.74 11.65 7.29
N SER A 331 -11.50 11.27 6.27
CA SER A 331 -11.99 12.20 5.25
C SER A 331 -12.93 13.25 5.85
N ILE A 332 -13.76 12.87 6.83
CA ILE A 332 -14.64 13.80 7.56
C ILE A 332 -13.82 14.76 8.43
N PHE A 333 -12.81 14.26 9.15
CA PHE A 333 -11.92 15.13 9.93
C PHE A 333 -11.16 16.11 9.04
N LEU A 334 -10.70 15.65 7.88
CA LEU A 334 -10.00 16.49 6.92
C LEU A 334 -10.93 17.58 6.35
N LEU A 335 -12.16 17.23 5.97
CA LEU A 335 -13.17 18.18 5.49
C LEU A 335 -13.43 19.30 6.51
N ARG A 336 -13.55 18.95 7.80
CA ARG A 336 -13.72 19.94 8.88
C ARG A 336 -12.50 20.85 9.08
N ASN A 337 -11.35 20.50 8.52
CA ASN A 337 -10.12 21.26 8.63
C ASN A 337 -9.80 22.12 7.40
N PHE A 338 -10.58 22.01 6.32
CA PHE A 338 -10.43 22.89 5.14
C PHE A 338 -10.67 24.36 5.49
N GLY A 339 -9.94 25.25 4.82
CA GLY A 339 -9.98 26.70 5.07
C GLY A 339 -9.25 27.18 6.32
N LYS A 340 -8.64 26.28 7.12
CA LYS A 340 -7.92 26.62 8.35
C LYS A 340 -6.40 26.76 8.16
N GLY A 341 -5.94 27.10 6.94
CA GLY A 341 -4.53 27.37 6.64
C GLY A 341 -3.71 26.15 6.21
N LEU A 342 -4.32 25.09 5.66
CA LEU A 342 -3.61 23.90 5.17
C LEU A 342 -2.85 24.19 3.84
N LYS A 343 -3.39 25.09 2.99
CA LYS A 343 -2.89 25.45 1.65
C LYS A 343 -1.44 25.93 1.59
N PRO A 344 -0.96 26.86 2.46
CA PRO A 344 0.44 27.31 2.42
C PRO A 344 1.44 26.18 2.70
N HIS A 345 1.08 25.21 3.54
CA HIS A 345 1.95 24.06 3.86
C HIS A 345 2.00 23.03 2.72
N LEU A 346 0.90 22.87 1.97
CA LEU A 346 0.86 22.09 0.73
C LEU A 346 1.75 22.71 -0.36
N SER A 347 1.65 24.03 -0.55
CA SER A 347 2.48 24.78 -1.51
C SER A 347 3.97 24.76 -1.16
N ARG A 348 4.31 24.85 0.13
CA ARG A 348 5.69 24.82 0.63
C ARG A 348 6.34 23.44 0.47
N GLN A 349 5.57 22.35 0.59
CA GLN A 349 6.07 21.00 0.30
C GLN A 349 6.47 20.85 -1.18
N ASN A 350 5.64 21.37 -2.10
CA ASN A 350 5.96 21.40 -3.53
C ASN A 350 7.17 22.30 -3.84
N HIS A 351 7.28 23.47 -3.19
CA HIS A 351 8.43 24.35 -3.39
C HIS A 351 9.75 23.74 -2.88
N LEU A 352 9.76 23.06 -1.74
CA LEU A 352 10.95 22.36 -1.24
C LEU A 352 11.35 21.15 -2.10
N GLU A 353 10.38 20.52 -2.79
CA GLU A 353 10.65 19.48 -3.77
C GLU A 353 11.26 20.06 -5.06
N ASN A 354 10.93 21.31 -5.40
CA ASN A 354 11.36 21.98 -6.63
C ASN A 354 12.54 22.96 -6.50
N LEU A 355 12.99 23.31 -5.28
CA LEU A 355 14.14 24.20 -5.11
C LEU A 355 15.46 23.42 -5.23
N PRO A 356 16.40 23.83 -6.11
CA PRO A 356 17.79 23.41 -5.99
C PRO A 356 18.35 23.97 -4.67
N MET A 357 18.97 23.12 -3.85
CA MET A 357 19.65 23.62 -2.66
C MET A 357 20.83 24.47 -3.11
N GLN A 358 20.81 25.73 -2.70
CA GLN A 358 21.99 26.57 -2.68
C GLN A 358 23.05 25.83 -1.87
N GLN A 359 24.25 25.67 -2.44
CA GLN A 359 25.40 25.07 -1.78
C GLN A 359 25.64 25.72 -0.41
N PRO A 360 26.25 25.00 0.56
CA PRO A 360 26.68 25.62 1.81
C PRO A 360 27.49 26.86 1.46
N ALA A 361 27.09 28.01 1.98
CA ALA A 361 27.79 29.25 1.72
C ALA A 361 29.27 29.07 2.11
N ASP A 362 30.16 29.24 1.12
CA ASP A 362 31.57 29.47 1.40
C ASP A 362 31.66 30.69 2.33
N PRO A 363 32.34 30.59 3.49
CA PRO A 363 32.43 31.69 4.45
C PRO A 363 33.26 32.88 3.94
N SER A 364 33.74 32.86 2.70
CA SER A 364 34.57 33.93 2.11
C SER A 364 33.83 34.94 1.26
N THR A 365 32.50 34.85 1.08
CA THR A 365 31.75 35.80 0.25
C THR A 365 30.59 36.43 1.00
N SER A 366 30.91 37.15 2.09
CA SER A 366 29.96 38.04 2.76
C SER A 366 29.81 39.36 1.98
N GLN A 367 28.95 39.37 0.96
CA GLN A 367 28.36 40.63 0.50
C GLN A 367 27.20 40.98 1.43
N HIS A 368 27.30 42.16 2.04
CA HIS A 368 26.31 42.74 2.95
C HIS A 368 24.89 42.68 2.38
N ILE A 369 24.07 41.79 2.93
CA ILE A 369 22.61 41.91 2.88
C ILE A 369 22.21 42.45 4.24
N GLY A 370 21.60 43.64 4.23
CA GLY A 370 21.19 44.36 5.43
C GLY A 370 20.26 43.54 6.34
N PRO A 371 20.14 43.92 7.62
CA PRO A 371 19.44 43.12 8.60
C PRO A 371 17.95 42.97 8.25
N PRO A 372 17.33 41.80 8.46
CA PRO A 372 15.90 41.62 8.29
C PRO A 372 15.14 42.50 9.27
N ALA A 373 13.99 43.02 8.83
CA ALA A 373 13.12 43.88 9.61
C ALA A 373 12.81 43.28 10.98
N ARG A 374 13.26 44.01 12.01
CA ARG A 374 12.96 43.81 13.42
C ARG A 374 11.44 43.97 13.60
N TRP A 375 10.76 42.88 13.95
CA TRP A 375 9.39 42.98 14.46
C TRP A 375 9.48 43.71 15.80
N ALA A 376 8.99 44.94 15.82
CA ALA A 376 8.80 45.72 17.04
C ALA A 376 7.80 44.98 17.92
N ILE A 377 8.24 44.64 19.13
CA ILE A 377 7.34 44.59 20.29
C ILE A 377 7.58 45.94 20.94
N ASP A 378 6.68 46.87 20.70
CA ASP A 378 6.54 48.06 21.53
C ASP A 378 5.45 47.74 22.56
N ASP A 379 5.90 47.82 23.82
CA ASP A 379 5.24 47.81 25.13
C ASP A 379 4.50 46.55 25.62
#